data_AF-A0A0R1KG90-F1
#
_entry.id   AF-A0A0R1KG90-F1
#
_cell.length_a   1.000
_cell.length_b   1.000
_cell.length_c   1.000
_cell.angle_alpha   90.00
_cell.angle_beta   90.00
_cell.angle_gamma   90.00
#
_symmetry.space_group_name_H-M   'P 1'
#
loop_
_entity.id
_entity.type
_entity.pdbx_description
1 polymer ?
#
loop_
_entity_poly.entity_id
_entity_poly.type
_entity_poly.pdbx_seq_one_letter_code
_entity_poly.pdbx_strand_id
1 'polypeptide(L)'
;MDQDSPLLLSIPYDNGWSAYVDGKKAKINKVVSNLMAIDLKKGHHNVILNYQVPGLKLGWLVSAIAVILFISFLLVVKSKDKLRNKL
;
A
#
# COMPACT_ATOMS: atom_id res chain seq x y z
N MET A 1 -8.39 -24.29 31.01
CA MET A 1 -8.64 -22.95 30.43
C MET A 1 -7.59 -22.71 29.36
N ASP A 2 -7.89 -23.09 28.12
CA ASP A 2 -7.06 -22.72 26.97
C ASP A 2 -7.49 -21.31 26.57
N GLN A 3 -6.82 -20.30 27.13
CA GLN A 3 -7.18 -18.91 26.84
C GLN A 3 -6.53 -18.50 25.53
N ASP A 4 -7.36 -18.30 24.50
CA ASP A 4 -7.01 -17.51 23.33
C ASP A 4 -6.45 -16.17 23.82
N SER A 5 -5.24 -15.82 23.37
CA SER A 5 -4.55 -14.61 23.81
C SER A 5 -4.15 -13.80 22.60
N PRO A 6 -4.50 -12.50 22.54
CA PRO A 6 -4.11 -11.66 21.44
C PRO A 6 -2.60 -11.43 21.47
N LEU A 7 -1.97 -11.52 20.30
CA LEU A 7 -0.60 -11.07 20.10
C LEU A 7 -0.61 -9.54 20.05
N LEU A 8 -0.07 -8.91 21.09
CA LEU A 8 0.15 -7.46 21.12
C LEU A 8 1.46 -7.12 20.40
N LEU A 9 1.44 -6.13 19.53
CA LEU A 9 2.59 -5.64 18.80
C LEU A 9 2.87 -4.20 19.22
N SER A 10 4.11 -3.91 19.60
CA SER A 10 4.58 -2.55 19.92
C SER A 10 4.77 -1.64 18.69
N ILE A 11 4.16 -2.01 17.56
CA ILE A 11 4.16 -1.24 16.32
C ILE A 11 2.82 -0.48 16.27
N PRO A 12 2.83 0.84 16.00
CA PRO A 12 1.61 1.61 15.87
C PRO A 12 0.70 1.09 14.75
N TYR A 13 -0.61 1.15 14.96
CA TYR A 13 -1.63 0.87 13.97
C TYR A 13 -1.55 1.86 12.80
N ASP A 14 -1.52 1.30 11.60
CA ASP A 14 -1.54 2.03 10.32
C ASP A 14 -2.36 1.22 9.30
N ASN A 15 -3.04 1.92 8.39
CA ASN A 15 -3.86 1.31 7.33
C ASN A 15 -3.03 0.59 6.25
N GLY A 16 -1.72 0.81 6.21
CA GLY A 16 -0.78 0.13 5.33
C GLY A 16 -0.42 -1.29 5.78
N TRP A 17 -0.76 -1.69 7.01
CA TRP A 17 -0.49 -3.03 7.51
C TRP A 17 -1.53 -4.05 7.05
N SER A 18 -1.07 -5.26 6.74
CA SER A 18 -1.89 -6.45 6.53
C SER A 18 -1.26 -7.63 7.25
N ALA A 19 -2.05 -8.37 8.02
CA ALA A 19 -1.59 -9.53 8.77
C ALA A 19 -2.11 -10.83 8.15
N TYR A 20 -1.30 -11.88 8.25
CA TYR A 20 -1.65 -13.24 7.88
C TYR A 20 -1.24 -14.18 9.00
N VAL A 21 -2.14 -15.07 9.42
CA VAL A 21 -1.89 -16.11 10.41
C VAL A 21 -2.06 -17.44 9.70
N ASP A 22 -0.99 -18.24 9.67
CA ASP A 22 -0.92 -19.53 8.98
C ASP A 22 -1.37 -19.44 7.51
N GLY A 23 -0.94 -18.36 6.85
CA GLY A 23 -1.26 -18.07 5.44
C GLY A 23 -2.65 -17.48 5.18
N LYS A 24 -3.52 -17.37 6.19
CA LYS A 24 -4.86 -16.76 6.05
C LYS A 24 -4.86 -15.33 6.53
N LYS A 25 -5.57 -14.45 5.81
CA LYS A 25 -5.67 -13.03 6.18
C LYS A 25 -6.31 -12.90 7.56
N ALA A 26 -5.61 -12.21 8.46
CA ALA A 26 -6.05 -11.96 9.82
C ALA A 26 -6.41 -10.48 10.01
N LYS A 27 -7.35 -10.23 10.91
CA LYS A 27 -7.75 -8.87 11.27
C LYS A 27 -6.73 -8.28 12.24
N ILE A 28 -6.27 -7.07 11.94
CA ILE A 28 -5.47 -6.27 12.88
C ILE A 28 -6.44 -5.37 13.64
N ASN A 29 -6.45 -5.51 14.97
CA ASN A 29 -7.22 -4.67 15.87
C ASN A 29 -6.34 -3.52 16.36
N LYS A 30 -6.87 -2.29 16.33
CA LYS A 30 -6.25 -1.14 17.01
C LYS A 30 -6.59 -1.21 18.49
N VAL A 31 -5.58 -1.20 19.33
CA VAL A 31 -5.72 -1.28 20.79
C VAL A 31 -5.13 -0.03 21.47
N VAL A 32 -5.04 -0.06 22.80
CA VAL A 32 -4.58 1.06 23.63
C VAL A 32 -3.25 1.62 23.12
N SER A 33 -3.08 2.94 23.24
CA SER A 33 -1.88 3.66 22.78
C SER A 33 -1.61 3.55 21.27
N ASN A 34 -2.67 3.32 20.47
CA ASN A 34 -2.59 3.15 19.02
C ASN A 34 -1.71 1.97 18.60
N LEU A 35 -1.55 0.95 19.44
CA LEU A 35 -0.82 -0.27 19.10
C LEU A 35 -1.71 -1.24 18.31
N MET A 36 -1.09 -2.28 17.77
CA MET A 36 -1.78 -3.35 17.05
C MET A 36 -1.92 -4.60 17.92
N ALA A 37 -3.04 -5.31 17.74
CA ALA A 37 -3.23 -6.64 18.26
C ALA A 37 -3.81 -7.58 17.19
N ILE A 38 -3.40 -8.84 17.23
CA ILE A 38 -3.94 -9.91 16.36
C ILE A 38 -4.42 -11.02 17.27
N ASP A 39 -5.69 -11.41 17.13
CA ASP A 39 -6.27 -12.50 17.90
C ASP A 39 -5.68 -13.84 17.43
N LEU A 40 -5.04 -14.57 18.33
CA LEU A 40 -4.45 -15.88 18.06
C LEU A 40 -5.09 -16.93 18.97
N LYS A 41 -5.21 -18.14 18.43
CA LYS A 41 -5.56 -19.30 19.24
C LYS A 41 -4.32 -19.78 20.01
N LYS A 42 -4.55 -20.60 21.03
CA LYS A 42 -3.45 -21.27 21.71
C LYS A 42 -2.72 -22.20 20.73
N GLY A 43 -1.41 -22.01 20.59
CA GLY A 43 -0.59 -22.88 19.74
C GLY A 43 0.60 -22.14 19.13
N HIS A 44 1.24 -22.81 18.18
CA HIS A 44 2.28 -22.22 17.35
C HIS A 44 1.63 -21.71 16.06
N HIS A 45 1.86 -20.44 15.77
CA HIS A 45 1.32 -19.78 14.59
C HIS A 45 2.44 -19.08 13.84
N ASN A 46 2.38 -19.14 12.51
CA ASN A 46 3.22 -18.30 11.67
C ASN A 46 2.46 -17.01 11.35
N VAL A 47 2.96 -15.89 11.89
CA VAL A 47 2.37 -14.56 11.69
C VAL A 47 3.23 -13.75 10.73
N ILE A 48 2.65 -13.35 9.60
CA ILE A 48 3.29 -12.52 8.58
C ILE A 48 2.61 -11.15 8.57
N LEU A 49 3.40 -10.10 8.75
CA LEU A 49 2.99 -8.70 8.65
C LEU A 49 3.57 -8.09 7.39
N ASN A 50 2.71 -7.64 6.48
CA ASN A 50 3.10 -6.94 5.27
C ASN A 50 2.71 -5.47 5.36
N TYR A 51 3.68 -4.58 5.14
CA TYR A 51 3.44 -3.15 5.06
C TYR A 51 3.42 -2.70 3.60
N GLN A 52 2.37 -1.98 3.22
CA GLN A 52 2.28 -1.29 1.95
C GLN A 52 2.01 0.19 2.20
N VAL A 53 2.92 1.05 1.75
CA VAL A 53 2.80 2.51 1.90
C VAL A 53 1.45 2.98 1.30
N PRO A 54 0.54 3.53 2.14
CA PRO A 54 -0.72 4.08 1.65
C PRO A 54 -0.46 5.16 0.61
N GLY A 55 -1.18 5.12 -0.51
CA GLY A 55 -1.06 6.12 -1.57
C GLY A 55 0.09 5.91 -2.56
N LEU A 56 1.05 5.00 -2.32
CA LEU A 56 2.14 4.76 -3.28
C LEU A 56 1.62 4.30 -4.66
N LYS A 57 0.61 3.42 -4.68
CA LYS A 57 -0.05 2.98 -5.92
C LYS A 57 -0.76 4.14 -6.65
N LEU A 58 -1.40 5.03 -5.91
CA LEU A 58 -2.05 6.22 -6.47
C LEU A 58 -1.01 7.20 -7.04
N GLY A 59 0.09 7.43 -6.32
CA GLY A 59 1.19 8.26 -6.77
C GLY A 59 1.84 7.74 -8.07
N TRP A 60 1.99 6.41 -8.19
CA TRP A 60 2.44 5.78 -9.43
C TRP A 60 1.48 6.01 -10.59
N LEU A 61 0.17 5.88 -10.36
CA LEU A 61 -0.84 6.13 -11.39
C LEU A 61 -0.83 7.58 -11.87
N VAL A 62 -0.81 8.54 -10.94
CA VAL A 62 -0.75 9.97 -11.26
C VAL A 62 0.52 10.32 -12.03
N SER A 63 1.67 9.80 -11.59
CA SER A 63 2.95 10.00 -12.28
C SER A 63 2.92 9.45 -13.71
N ALA A 64 2.37 8.25 -13.91
CA ALA A 64 2.24 7.66 -15.23
C ALA A 64 1.36 8.51 -16.17
N ILE A 65 0.22 8.99 -15.68
CA ILE A 65 -0.68 9.88 -16.44
C ILE A 65 0.04 11.19 -16.80
N ALA A 66 0.74 11.80 -15.85
CA ALA A 66 1.49 13.03 -16.09
C ALA A 66 2.56 12.86 -17.18
N VAL A 67 3.31 11.75 -17.14
CA VAL A 67 4.31 11.42 -18.17
C VAL A 67 3.67 11.23 -19.54
N ILE A 68 2.54 10.53 -19.63
CA ILE A 68 1.81 10.34 -20.89
C ILE A 68 1.37 11.68 -21.46
N LEU A 69 0.74 12.53 -20.65
CA LEU A 69 0.30 13.85 -21.07
C LEU A 69 1.47 14.73 -21.53
N PHE A 70 2.59 14.67 -20.82
CA PHE A 70 3.79 15.41 -21.17
C PHE A 70 4.38 14.96 -22.52
N ILE A 71 4.47 13.64 -22.75
CA ILE A 71 4.93 13.09 -24.03
C ILE A 71 3.99 13.49 -25.17
N SER A 72 2.67 13.35 -24.98
CA SER A 72 1.67 13.76 -25.97
C SER A 72 1.79 15.24 -26.31
N PHE A 73 1.99 16.10 -25.30
CA PHE A 73 2.21 17.53 -25.50
C PHE A 73 3.45 17.80 -26.36
N LEU A 74 4.60 17.17 -26.04
CA LEU A 74 5.84 17.33 -26.81
C LEU A 74 5.69 16.90 -28.28
N LEU A 75 4.97 15.80 -28.55
CA LEU A 75 4.72 15.34 -29.91
C LEU A 75 3.85 16.31 -30.71
N VAL A 76 2.81 16.88 -30.10
CA VAL A 76 1.96 17.91 -30.72
C VAL A 76 2.74 19.18 -31.03
N VAL A 77 3.58 19.65 -30.11
CA VAL A 77 4.42 20.85 -30.34
C VAL A 77 5.40 20.60 -31.49
N LYS A 78 6.13 19.48 -31.46
CA LYS A 78 7.11 19.14 -32.50
C LYS A 78 6.48 19.00 -33.89
N SER A 79 5.27 18.43 -33.97
CA SER A 79 4.56 18.29 -35.25
C SER A 79 4.11 19.64 -35.82
N LYS A 80 3.68 20.59 -34.98
CA LYS A 80 3.33 21.96 -35.38
C LYS A 80 4.54 22.75 -35.86
N ASP A 81 5.67 22.64 -35.16
CA ASP A 81 6.91 23.32 -35.55
C ASP A 81 7.43 22.81 -36.90
N LYS A 82 7.34 21.51 -37.14
CA LYS A 82 7.74 20.90 -38.42
C LYS A 82 6.85 21.35 -39.60
N LEU A 83 5.55 21.57 -39.36
CA LEU A 83 4.63 22.09 -40.38
C LEU A 83 4.90 23.57 -40.67
N ARG A 84 5.14 24.38 -39.63
CA ARG A 84 5.39 25.82 -39.76
C ARG A 84 6.71 26.14 -40.46
N ASN A 85 7.75 25.34 -40.26
CA ASN A 85 9.06 25.52 -40.92
C ASN A 85 9.09 25.00 -42.37
N LYS A 86 8.02 24.37 -42.86
CA LYS A 86 7.92 23.84 -44.23
C LYS A 86 7.12 24.76 -45.18
N LEU A 87 6.40 25.74 -44.64
CA LEU A 87 5.72 26.82 -45.36
C LEU A 87 6.66 28.01 -45.51
#